data_AF-X1L6I3-F1
#
_entry.id   AF-X1L6I3-F1
#
_cell.length_a   1.000
_cell.length_b   1.000
_cell.length_c   1.000
_cell.angle_alpha   90.00
_cell.angle_beta   90.00
_cell.angle_gamma   90.00
#
_symmetry.space_group_name_H-M   'P 1'
#
loop_
_entity.id
_entity.type
_entity.pdbx_description
1 polymer ?
#
loop_
_entity_poly.entity_id
_entity_poly.type
_entity_poly.pdbx_seq_one_letter_code
_entity_poly.pdbx_strand_id
1 'polypeptide(L)'
;GISWVVKDPDGITVEEYFTWELWPYTGAGKEHPFLGDRFNLDKVGTYTISVGLFMNPDSPIYVDTYYGDLCSVTTELIPQFSEFGVKSFSKA
;
A
#
# COMPACT_ATOMS: atom_id res chain seq x y z
N GLY A 1 2.83 17.58 -9.68
CA GLY A 1 3.64 16.37 -9.47
C GLY A 1 3.17 15.68 -8.22
N ILE A 2 3.49 14.41 -8.05
CA ILE A 2 3.16 13.65 -6.86
C ILE A 2 4.36 12.80 -6.45
N SER A 3 4.54 12.61 -5.15
CA SER A 3 5.47 11.63 -4.58
C SER A 3 4.74 10.83 -3.52
N TRP A 4 5.10 9.57 -3.36
CA TRP A 4 4.79 8.88 -2.12
C TRP A 4 5.89 7.90 -1.73
N VAL A 5 5.91 7.58 -0.43
CA VAL A 5 6.81 6.61 0.17
C VAL A 5 5.97 5.71 1.06
N VAL A 6 6.07 4.40 0.85
CA VAL A 6 5.48 3.38 1.71
C VAL A 6 6.58 2.74 2.55
N LYS A 7 6.34 2.62 3.85
CA LYS A 7 7.22 1.93 4.79
C LYS A 7 6.54 0.73 5.40
N ASP A 8 7.32 -0.32 5.60
CA ASP A 8 6.90 -1.51 6.34
C ASP A 8 6.83 -1.26 7.86
N PRO A 9 6.35 -2.24 8.64
CA PRO A 9 6.27 -2.11 10.10
C PRO A 9 7.60 -1.87 10.82
N ASP A 10 8.73 -2.21 10.20
CA ASP A 10 10.07 -1.95 10.73
C ASP A 10 10.60 -0.55 10.33
N GLY A 11 9.81 0.21 9.55
CA GLY A 11 10.16 1.53 9.04
C GLY A 11 11.04 1.51 7.80
N ILE A 12 11.21 0.35 7.14
CA ILE A 12 11.96 0.21 5.89
C ILE A 12 11.09 0.63 4.72
N THR A 13 11.63 1.47 3.84
CA THR A 13 10.95 1.85 2.60
C THR A 13 10.80 0.62 1.69
N VAL A 14 9.55 0.23 1.43
CA VAL A 14 9.21 -0.87 0.52
C VAL A 14 8.75 -0.39 -0.85
N GLU A 15 8.36 0.89 -0.94
CA GLU A 15 8.00 1.52 -2.20
C GLU A 15 8.25 3.02 -2.13
N GLU A 16 8.74 3.59 -3.23
CA GLU A 16 8.93 5.02 -3.42
C GLU A 16 8.59 5.35 -4.87
N TYR A 17 7.74 6.36 -5.05
CA TYR A 17 7.28 6.80 -6.35
C TYR A 17 7.34 8.31 -6.44
N PHE A 18 7.66 8.79 -7.64
CA PHE A 18 7.63 10.21 -7.97
C PHE A 18 7.39 10.43 -9.46
N THR A 19 6.50 11.36 -9.80
CA THR A 19 6.37 11.84 -11.18
C THR A 19 5.77 13.24 -11.26
N TRP A 20 5.96 13.87 -12.42
CA TRP A 20 5.25 15.08 -12.82
C TRP A 20 4.29 14.78 -13.96
N GLU A 21 3.11 15.37 -13.88
CA GLU A 21 2.29 15.61 -15.06
C GLU A 21 2.55 17.04 -15.53
N LEU A 22 2.95 17.18 -16.79
CA LEU A 22 3.35 18.45 -17.41
C LEU A 22 2.63 18.65 -18.74
N TRP A 23 2.21 19.87 -19.01
CA TRP A 23 1.77 20.26 -20.34
C TRP A 23 2.99 20.31 -21.30
N PRO A 24 2.89 19.85 -22.56
CA PRO A 24 1.71 19.34 -23.26
C PRO A 24 1.60 17.80 -23.30
N TYR A 25 2.27 17.07 -22.40
CA TYR A 25 2.47 15.63 -22.56
C TYR A 25 1.19 14.80 -22.37
N THR A 26 0.20 15.28 -21.60
CA THR A 26 -1.16 14.74 -21.62
C THR A 26 -2.06 15.59 -22.52
N GLY A 27 -2.34 15.05 -23.71
CA GLY A 27 -3.22 15.70 -24.68
C GLY A 27 -4.68 15.80 -24.20
N ALA A 28 -5.47 16.63 -24.89
CA ALA A 28 -6.89 16.78 -24.59
C ALA A 28 -7.63 15.42 -24.66
N GLY A 29 -8.40 15.10 -23.61
CA GLY A 29 -9.12 13.84 -23.50
C GLY A 29 -8.26 12.62 -23.17
N LYS A 30 -6.99 12.83 -22.76
CA LYS A 30 -6.11 11.78 -22.22
C LYS A 30 -5.94 11.96 -20.72
N GLU A 31 -5.52 10.89 -20.05
CA GLU A 31 -5.24 10.86 -18.61
C GLU A 31 -3.78 10.48 -18.40
N HIS A 32 -3.15 11.08 -17.39
CA HIS A 32 -1.83 10.68 -16.90
C HIS A 32 -2.03 9.79 -15.66
N PRO A 33 -1.73 8.49 -15.74
CA PRO A 33 -1.88 7.62 -14.59
C PRO A 33 -0.67 7.78 -13.65
N PHE A 34 -0.94 7.93 -12.35
CA PHE A 34 0.09 7.86 -11.30
C PHE A 34 0.14 6.43 -10.78
N LEU A 35 1.14 5.65 -11.23
CA LEU A 35 1.25 4.21 -10.95
C LEU A 35 2.60 3.91 -10.31
N GLY A 36 2.58 3.51 -9.04
CA GLY A 36 3.73 3.02 -8.30
C GLY A 36 4.10 1.59 -8.68
N ASP A 37 5.15 1.08 -8.05
CA ASP A 37 5.54 -0.33 -8.20
C ASP A 37 4.73 -1.23 -7.24
N ARG A 38 4.95 -2.55 -7.33
CA ARG A 38 4.35 -3.55 -6.45
C ARG A 38 5.33 -3.95 -5.36
N PHE A 39 4.82 -4.13 -4.15
CA PHE A 39 5.57 -4.65 -3.01
C PHE A 39 4.75 -5.68 -2.25
N ASN A 40 5.43 -6.48 -1.43
CA ASN A 40 4.80 -7.51 -0.61
C ASN A 40 4.35 -6.94 0.74
N LEU A 41 3.24 -7.47 1.24
CA LEU A 41 2.74 -7.24 2.60
C LEU A 41 3.05 -8.47 3.46
N ASP A 42 4.33 -8.77 3.64
CA ASP A 42 4.82 -10.02 4.25
C ASP A 42 5.14 -9.91 5.75
N LYS A 43 5.14 -8.70 6.30
CA LYS A 43 5.30 -8.45 7.74
C LYS A 43 3.98 -8.14 8.42
N VAL A 44 3.77 -8.75 9.58
CA VAL A 44 2.67 -8.42 10.51
C VAL A 44 2.95 -7.05 11.13
N GLY A 45 1.94 -6.18 11.16
CA GLY A 45 2.05 -4.83 11.68
C GLY A 45 1.46 -3.78 10.73
N THR A 46 1.69 -2.52 11.05
CA THR A 46 1.17 -1.37 10.29
C THR A 46 2.18 -0.92 9.25
N TYR A 47 1.75 -0.87 7.99
CA TYR A 47 2.46 -0.19 6.91
C TYR A 47 2.01 1.26 6.88
N THR A 48 2.95 2.18 6.68
CA THR A 48 2.66 3.62 6.64
C THR A 48 2.90 4.18 5.24
N ILE A 49 2.18 5.24 4.88
CA ILE A 49 2.36 5.95 3.63
C ILE A 49 2.48 7.46 3.91
N SER A 50 3.42 8.08 3.20
CA SER A 50 3.57 9.54 3.12
C SER A 50 3.36 9.95 1.68
N VAL A 51 2.46 10.90 1.43
CA VAL A 51 2.14 11.40 0.08
C VAL A 51 2.31 12.90 0.04
N GLY A 52 2.91 13.40 -1.03
CA GLY A 52 3.09 14.83 -1.30
C GLY A 52 2.56 15.20 -2.67
N LEU A 53 1.71 16.22 -2.74
CA LEU A 53 1.27 16.82 -3.99
C LEU A 53 2.03 18.14 -4.22
N PHE A 54 2.57 18.31 -5.43
CA PHE A 54 3.45 19.42 -5.77
C PHE A 54 2.94 20.26 -6.94
N MET A 55 3.19 21.57 -6.89
CA MET A 55 3.09 22.48 -8.03
C MET A 55 4.45 23.13 -8.32
N ASN A 56 4.57 23.73 -9.51
CA ASN A 56 5.76 24.46 -9.99
C ASN A 56 7.05 23.61 -10.09
N PRO A 57 7.24 22.83 -11.16
CA PRO A 57 8.34 21.86 -11.28
C PRO A 57 9.76 22.45 -11.13
N ASP A 58 9.98 23.68 -11.60
CA ASP A 58 11.29 24.35 -11.54
C ASP A 58 11.61 24.91 -10.14
N SER A 59 10.58 25.08 -9.30
CA SER A 59 10.72 25.44 -7.89
C SER A 59 9.56 24.80 -7.10
N PRO A 60 9.66 23.49 -6.82
CA PRO A 60 8.55 22.70 -6.28
C PRO A 60 8.04 23.23 -4.95
N ILE A 61 6.72 23.34 -4.84
CA ILE A 61 6.01 23.65 -3.59
C ILE A 61 5.01 22.55 -3.27
N TYR A 62 4.92 22.15 -2.01
CA TYR A 62 3.84 21.28 -1.53
C TYR A 62 2.54 22.07 -1.51
N VAL A 63 1.52 21.54 -2.19
CA VAL A 63 0.15 22.07 -2.12
C VAL A 63 -0.75 21.25 -1.21
N ASP A 64 -0.39 19.98 -1.01
CA ASP A 64 -1.01 19.12 -0.02
C ASP A 64 -0.05 18.01 0.41
N THR A 65 -0.26 17.47 1.61
CA THR A 65 0.51 16.36 2.16
C THR A 65 -0.38 15.46 2.98
N TYR A 66 -0.14 14.15 2.88
CA TYR A 66 -0.80 13.14 3.70
C TYR A 66 0.25 12.26 4.38
N TYR A 67 0.04 11.95 5.66
CA TYR A 67 0.83 11.01 6.43
C TYR A 67 -0.13 10.12 7.22
N GLY A 68 0.00 8.81 7.09
CA GLY A 68 -0.86 7.90 7.83
C GLY A 68 -0.56 6.43 7.58
N ASP A 69 -1.46 5.61 8.09
CA ASP A 69 -1.42 4.16 7.94
C ASP A 69 -1.98 3.80 6.56
N LEU A 70 -1.21 3.03 5.80
CA LEU A 70 -1.69 2.45 4.54
C LEU A 70 -2.63 1.29 4.82
N CYS A 71 -2.18 0.34 5.64
CA CYS A 71 -2.94 -0.82 6.08
C CYS A 71 -2.26 -1.48 7.29
N SER A 72 -2.98 -2.41 7.94
CA SER A 72 -2.45 -3.28 8.98
C SER A 72 -2.59 -4.74 8.57
N VAL A 73 -1.49 -5.47 8.63
CA VAL A 73 -1.45 -6.92 8.39
C VAL A 73 -1.51 -7.62 9.75
N THR A 74 -2.48 -8.52 9.91
CA THR A 74 -2.63 -9.36 11.10
C THR A 74 -2.41 -10.83 10.73
N THR A 75 -1.99 -11.65 11.70
CA THR A 75 -1.90 -13.10 11.51
C THR A 75 -3.26 -13.69 11.20
N GLU A 76 -3.32 -14.57 10.21
CA GLU A 76 -4.53 -15.36 9.95
C GLU A 76 -4.85 -16.25 11.15
N LEU A 77 -6.09 -16.18 11.63
CA LEU A 77 -6.57 -17.09 12.67
C LEU A 77 -6.94 -18.42 12.01
N ILE A 78 -6.00 -19.37 11.99
CA ILE A 78 -6.29 -20.73 11.57
C ILE A 78 -7.12 -21.40 12.68
N PRO A 79 -8.35 -21.87 12.42
CA PRO A 79 -9.12 -22.58 13.42
C PRO A 79 -8.37 -23.87 13.81
N GLN A 80 -7.93 -23.95 15.07
CA GLN A 80 -7.44 -25.20 15.63
C GLN A 80 -8.63 -26.06 16.04
N PHE A 81 -8.86 -27.15 15.29
CA PHE A 81 -9.81 -28.19 15.70
C PHE A 81 -9.09 -29.19 16.59
N SER A 82 -9.26 -29.10 17.91
CA SER A 82 -8.63 -30.01 18.87
C SER A 82 -9.56 -31.13 19.35
N GLU A 83 -10.86 -31.04 19.11
CA GLU A 83 -11.87 -31.95 19.67
C GLU A 83 -12.53 -32.85 18.63
N PHE A 84 -11.74 -33.52 17.78
CA PHE A 84 -12.29 -34.57 16.92
C PHE A 84 -12.45 -35.88 17.71
N GLY A 85 -13.69 -36.34 17.91
CA GLY A 85 -14.00 -37.58 18.61
C GLY A 85 -15.14 -38.35 17.95
N VAL A 86 -14.92 -39.64 17.68
CA VAL A 86 -15.97 -40.55 17.18
C VAL A 86 -16.81 -41.00 18.38
N LYS A 87 -18.08 -40.55 18.45
CA LYS A 87 -19.00 -40.92 19.54
C LYS A 87 -19.51 -42.37 19.44
N SER A 88 -19.64 -42.92 18.25
CA SER A 88 -19.98 -44.33 18.03
C SER A 88 -19.62 -44.78 16.61
N PHE A 89 -19.38 -46.08 16.45
CA PHE A 89 -19.17 -46.74 15.17
C PHE A 89 -19.98 -48.04 15.15
N SER A 90 -20.70 -48.30 14.07
CA SER A 90 -21.33 -49.60 13.81
C SER A 90 -20.85 -50.13 12.47
N LYS A 91 -20.44 -51.40 12.47
CA LYS A 91 -20.12 -52.13 11.25
C LYS A 91 -21.44 -52.56 10.58
N ALA A 92 -21.51 -52.39 9.26
CA ALA A 92 -22.60 -52.91 8.44
C ALA A 92 -22.64 -54.45 8.48
#